data_AF-A0A524MBF8-F1
#
_entry.id   AF-A0A524MBF8-F1
#
_cell.length_a   1.000
_cell.length_b   1.000
_cell.length_c   1.000
_cell.angle_alpha   90.00
_cell.angle_beta   90.00
_cell.angle_gamma   90.00
#
_symmetry.space_group_name_H-M   'P 1'
#
loop_
_entity.id
_entity.type
_entity.pdbx_description
1 polymer ?
#
loop_
_entity_poly.entity_id
_entity_poly.type
_entity_poly.pdbx_seq_one_letter_code
_entity_poly.pdbx_strand_id
1 'polypeptide(L)'
;MESAISRQWYQLYENNPKIQAFAVAKEGEIVWQTENWNLLEEIKSIVDAPQKAAGKVSAGGVKYKRVRSAQDFYIGSAGPDEGHLLIVKINDSSWAVAWAESSAVPELAIIDITKAAIHLKGDI
;
A
#
# COMPACT_ATOMS: atom_id res chain seq x y z
N MET A 1 0.85 -13.59 -13.31
CA MET A 1 0.44 -12.82 -12.12
C MET A 1 1.63 -12.02 -11.59
N GLU A 2 2.73 -12.64 -11.16
CA GLU A 2 3.94 -11.90 -10.73
C GLU A 2 4.47 -10.92 -11.80
N SER A 3 4.46 -11.29 -13.08
CA SER A 3 4.94 -10.42 -14.15
C SER A 3 4.13 -9.13 -14.35
N ALA A 4 2.83 -9.15 -14.04
CA ALA A 4 1.96 -7.97 -14.12
C ALA A 4 2.21 -7.05 -12.93
N ILE A 5 2.29 -7.62 -11.72
CA ILE A 5 2.59 -6.89 -10.49
C ILE A 5 3.96 -6.24 -10.56
N SER A 6 5.00 -6.99 -10.93
CA SER A 6 6.36 -6.45 -11.08
C SER A 6 6.43 -5.32 -12.10
N ARG A 7 5.67 -5.42 -13.21
CA ARG A 7 5.60 -4.33 -14.20
C ARG A 7 4.92 -3.09 -13.64
N GLN A 8 3.81 -3.26 -12.92
CA GLN A 8 3.13 -2.13 -12.29
C GLN A 8 3.97 -1.49 -11.19
N TRP A 9 4.71 -2.28 -10.42
CA TRP A 9 5.69 -1.75 -9.47
C TRP A 9 6.76 -0.91 -10.17
N TYR A 10 7.38 -1.46 -11.23
CA TYR A 10 8.41 -0.74 -11.98
C TYR A 10 7.89 0.61 -12.53
N GLN A 11 6.71 0.61 -13.14
CA GLN A 11 6.07 1.84 -13.64
C GLN A 11 5.71 2.82 -12.52
N LEU A 12 5.24 2.32 -11.37
CA LEU A 12 4.93 3.15 -10.21
C LEU A 12 6.19 3.83 -9.67
N TYR A 13 7.28 3.07 -9.51
CA TYR A 13 8.55 3.58 -9.02
C TYR A 13 9.19 4.60 -9.97
N GLU A 14 9.17 4.34 -11.28
CA GLU A 14 9.68 5.30 -12.28
C GLU A 14 8.90 6.62 -12.27
N ASN A 15 7.58 6.57 -12.11
CA ASN A 15 6.74 7.76 -12.08
C ASN A 15 6.79 8.51 -10.74
N ASN A 16 6.90 7.77 -9.63
CA ASN A 16 6.94 8.32 -8.30
C ASN A 16 7.99 7.57 -7.44
N PRO A 17 9.27 7.96 -7.54
CA PRO A 17 10.36 7.31 -6.82
C PRO A 17 10.31 7.56 -5.32
N LYS A 18 9.35 8.35 -4.81
CA LYS A 18 9.14 8.50 -3.36
C LYS A 18 8.40 7.30 -2.78
N ILE A 19 7.72 6.50 -3.60
CA ILE A 19 7.17 5.21 -3.19
C ILE A 19 8.30 4.19 -3.30
N GLN A 20 8.73 3.66 -2.17
CA GLN A 20 9.97 2.88 -2.05
C GLN A 20 9.70 1.41 -1.73
N ALA A 21 8.49 1.06 -1.28
CA ALA A 21 8.09 -0.34 -1.09
C ALA A 21 6.67 -0.54 -1.60
N PHE A 22 6.41 -1.73 -2.14
CA PHE A 22 5.10 -2.10 -2.69
C PHE A 22 4.79 -3.56 -2.39
N ALA A 23 3.52 -3.87 -2.19
CA ALA A 23 3.02 -5.19 -1.97
C ALA A 23 1.59 -5.30 -2.52
N VAL A 24 1.24 -6.52 -2.92
CA VAL A 24 -0.12 -6.88 -3.28
C VAL A 24 -0.56 -8.02 -2.38
N ALA A 25 -1.74 -7.86 -1.80
CA ALA A 25 -2.42 -8.89 -1.06
C ALA A 25 -3.68 -9.35 -1.79
N LYS A 26 -3.98 -10.64 -1.71
CA LYS A 26 -5.20 -11.27 -2.19
C LYS A 26 -5.72 -12.20 -1.12
N GLU A 27 -7.01 -12.09 -0.81
CA GLU A 27 -7.69 -12.92 0.20
C GLU A 27 -7.04 -12.86 1.59
N GLY A 28 -6.41 -11.72 1.91
CA GLY A 28 -5.71 -11.51 3.18
C GLY A 28 -4.32 -12.12 3.26
N GLU A 29 -3.74 -12.54 2.13
CA GLU A 29 -2.38 -13.08 2.03
C GLU A 29 -1.54 -12.26 1.05
N ILE A 30 -0.23 -12.14 1.31
CA ILE A 30 0.70 -11.48 0.37
C ILE A 30 0.92 -12.41 -0.83
N VAL A 31 0.64 -11.93 -2.04
CA VAL A 31 0.97 -12.64 -3.30
C VAL A 31 2.24 -12.13 -3.96
N TRP A 32 2.65 -10.91 -3.61
CA TRP A 32 3.86 -10.27 -4.12
C TRP A 32 4.25 -9.11 -3.21
N GLN A 33 5.54 -8.91 -2.94
CA GLN A 33 6.06 -7.72 -2.26
C GLN A 33 7.50 -7.44 -2.70
N THR A 34 7.93 -6.18 -2.60
CA THR A 34 9.33 -5.79 -2.73
C THR A 34 10.18 -6.41 -1.61
N GLU A 35 11.47 -6.64 -1.86
CA GLU A 35 12.36 -7.34 -0.90
C GLU A 35 12.74 -6.49 0.31
N ASN A 36 12.57 -5.17 0.25
CA ASN A 36 12.98 -4.22 1.29
C ASN A 36 12.02 -4.12 2.48
N TRP A 37 10.96 -4.92 2.52
CA TRP A 37 10.08 -5.06 3.68
C TRP A 37 9.42 -6.44 3.73
N ASN A 38 8.83 -6.78 4.86
CA ASN A 38 8.08 -8.01 5.04
C ASN A 38 6.79 -7.74 5.80
N LEU A 39 5.64 -7.98 5.16
CA LEU A 39 4.32 -7.72 5.72
C LEU A 39 3.55 -8.98 6.11
N LEU A 40 4.16 -10.17 6.01
CA LEU A 40 3.45 -11.46 6.13
C LEU A 40 2.64 -11.59 7.44
N GLU A 41 3.19 -11.14 8.56
CA GLU A 41 2.53 -11.24 9.88
C GLU A 41 1.43 -10.19 10.08
N GLU A 42 1.53 -9.05 9.40
CA GLU A 42 0.70 -7.87 9.65
C GLU A 42 -0.40 -7.69 8.60
N ILE A 43 -0.32 -8.38 7.46
CA ILE A 43 -1.12 -8.09 6.27
C ILE A 43 -2.63 -8.11 6.51
N LYS A 44 -3.14 -9.04 7.32
CA LYS A 44 -4.57 -9.10 7.68
C LYS A 44 -5.03 -7.82 8.38
N SER A 45 -4.22 -7.31 9.30
CA SER A 45 -4.52 -6.07 10.01
C SER A 45 -4.41 -4.83 9.10
N ILE A 46 -3.49 -4.87 8.13
CA ILE A 46 -3.28 -3.83 7.13
C ILE A 46 -4.49 -3.72 6.19
N VAL A 47 -4.91 -4.83 5.56
CA VAL A 47 -6.02 -4.81 4.59
C VAL A 47 -7.40 -4.58 5.23
N ASP A 48 -7.53 -4.89 6.53
CA ASP A 48 -8.74 -4.58 7.31
C ASP A 48 -8.85 -3.10 7.71
N ALA A 49 -7.74 -2.35 7.70
CA ALA A 49 -7.69 -1.00 8.23
C ALA A 49 -8.62 0.00 7.51
N PRO A 50 -8.73 0.01 6.16
CA PRO A 50 -9.72 0.80 5.44
C PRO A 50 -11.15 0.46 5.88
N GLN A 51 -11.48 -0.83 5.97
CA GLN A 51 -12.83 -1.31 6.29
C GLN A 51 -13.27 -0.95 7.71
N LYS A 52 -12.34 -1.06 8.66
CA LYS A 52 -12.59 -0.74 10.08
C LYS A 52 -12.36 0.72 10.42
N ALA A 53 -11.94 1.54 9.45
CA ALA A 53 -11.50 2.90 9.66
C ALA A 53 -10.55 2.97 10.88
N ALA A 54 -9.51 2.12 10.88
CA ALA A 54 -8.62 1.96 12.02
C ALA A 54 -7.93 3.30 12.37
N GLY A 55 -7.74 3.59 13.66
CA GLY A 55 -7.03 4.82 14.05
C GLY A 55 -5.52 4.75 13.82
N LYS A 56 -4.98 3.53 13.70
CA LYS A 56 -3.54 3.24 13.53
C LYS A 56 -3.35 1.85 12.91
N VAL A 57 -2.25 1.65 12.21
CA VAL A 57 -1.84 0.38 11.60
C VAL A 57 -0.35 0.19 11.82
N SER A 58 0.08 -1.05 12.08
CA SER A 58 1.49 -1.41 12.08
C SER A 58 1.85 -2.10 10.77
N ALA A 59 2.98 -1.72 10.17
CA ALA A 59 3.52 -2.34 8.98
C ALA A 59 5.06 -2.23 9.01
N GLY A 60 5.76 -3.34 8.84
CA GLY A 60 7.22 -3.41 8.88
C GLY A 60 7.80 -2.95 10.21
N GLY A 61 7.10 -3.21 11.33
CA GLY A 61 7.53 -2.76 12.66
C GLY A 61 7.31 -1.27 12.95
N VAL A 62 6.81 -0.49 11.99
CA VAL A 62 6.51 0.94 12.15
C VAL A 62 5.01 1.13 12.35
N LYS A 63 4.63 2.11 13.18
CA LYS A 63 3.24 2.38 13.54
C LYS A 63 2.73 3.68 12.93
N TYR A 64 1.82 3.56 11.98
CA TYR A 64 1.26 4.66 11.22
C TYR A 64 -0.07 5.11 11.82
N LYS A 65 -0.20 6.40 12.16
CA LYS A 65 -1.46 7.00 12.57
C LYS A 65 -2.28 7.35 11.35
N ARG A 66 -3.59 7.10 11.40
CA ARG A 66 -4.50 7.42 10.30
C ARG A 66 -4.53 8.93 10.05
N VAL A 67 -4.27 9.33 8.80
CA VAL A 67 -4.53 10.67 8.28
C VAL A 67 -5.91 10.72 7.64
N ARG A 68 -6.19 9.77 6.75
CA ARG A 68 -7.47 9.66 6.04
C ARG A 68 -7.79 8.20 5.74
N SER A 69 -9.07 7.87 5.63
CA SER A 69 -9.51 6.54 5.23
C SER A 69 -10.92 6.59 4.65
N ALA A 70 -11.19 5.67 3.73
CA ALA A 70 -12.52 5.31 3.23
C ALA A 70 -12.56 3.78 3.02
N GLN A 71 -13.66 3.26 2.49
CA GLN A 71 -13.81 1.80 2.27
C GLN A 71 -12.82 1.23 1.26
N ASP A 72 -12.32 2.05 0.34
CA ASP A 72 -11.44 1.69 -0.76
C ASP A 72 -9.99 2.13 -0.55
N PHE A 73 -9.70 2.92 0.49
CA PHE A 73 -8.33 3.37 0.76
C PHE A 73 -8.05 3.71 2.22
N TYR A 74 -6.77 3.70 2.57
CA TYR A 74 -6.25 4.20 3.85
C TYR A 74 -4.93 4.92 3.66
N ILE A 75 -4.78 6.04 4.35
CA ILE A 75 -3.55 6.83 4.44
C ILE A 75 -3.13 6.88 5.91
N GLY A 76 -1.96 6.34 6.20
CA GLY A 76 -1.28 6.43 7.49
C GLY A 76 0.02 7.21 7.39
N SER A 77 0.37 7.95 8.43
CA SER A 77 1.68 8.62 8.54
C SER A 77 2.31 8.30 9.89
N ALA A 78 3.63 8.11 9.88
CA ALA A 78 4.42 7.86 11.08
C ALA A 78 5.21 9.13 11.47
N GLY A 79 6.24 9.01 12.32
CA GLY A 79 7.08 10.13 12.73
C GLY A 79 7.79 10.83 11.55
N PRO A 80 8.51 11.95 11.80
CA PRO A 80 9.11 12.80 10.76
C PRO A 80 9.96 12.08 9.70
N ASP A 81 10.57 10.94 10.04
CA ASP A 81 11.47 10.20 9.16
C ASP A 81 10.98 8.78 8.84
N GLU A 82 9.75 8.43 9.27
CA GLU A 82 9.21 7.07 9.17
C GLU A 82 8.23 6.90 7.99
N GLY A 83 7.92 7.98 7.28
CA GLY A 83 7.15 7.95 6.03
C GLY A 83 5.66 7.69 6.20
N HIS A 84 5.07 7.15 5.14
CA HIS A 84 3.63 7.01 4.96
C HIS A 84 3.26 5.60 4.50
N LEU A 85 2.20 5.05 5.09
CA LEU A 85 1.59 3.80 4.68
C LEU A 85 0.34 4.09 3.86
N LEU A 86 0.30 3.54 2.65
CA LEU A 86 -0.75 3.79 1.68
C LEU A 86 -1.38 2.46 1.29
N ILE A 87 -2.70 2.37 1.37
CA ILE A 87 -3.46 1.14 1.12
C ILE A 87 -4.59 1.48 0.17
N VAL A 88 -4.72 0.74 -0.94
CA VAL A 88 -5.75 0.96 -1.95
C VAL A 88 -6.37 -0.37 -2.37
N LYS A 89 -7.70 -0.41 -2.45
CA LYS A 89 -8.45 -1.58 -2.91
C LYS A 89 -8.23 -1.76 -4.42
N ILE A 90 -7.84 -2.97 -4.83
CA ILE A 90 -7.74 -3.36 -6.25
C ILE A 90 -9.10 -3.88 -6.71
N ASN A 91 -9.63 -4.87 -5.98
CA ASN A 91 -10.95 -5.48 -6.18
C ASN A 91 -11.49 -5.98 -4.83
N ASP A 92 -12.57 -6.77 -4.82
CA ASP A 92 -13.23 -7.18 -3.57
C ASP A 92 -12.38 -8.03 -2.63
N SER A 93 -11.39 -8.76 -3.15
CA SER A 93 -10.49 -9.59 -2.35
C SER A 93 -9.03 -9.15 -2.40
N SER A 94 -8.67 -8.18 -3.24
CA SER A 94 -7.27 -7.77 -3.46
C SER A 94 -6.99 -6.31 -3.10
N TRP A 95 -5.80 -6.07 -2.56
CA TRP A 95 -5.34 -4.77 -2.08
C TRP A 95 -3.89 -4.50 -2.51
N ALA A 96 -3.63 -3.25 -2.87
CA ALA A 96 -2.29 -2.71 -3.04
C ALA A 96 -1.87 -2.00 -1.74
N VAL A 97 -0.66 -2.28 -1.28
CA VAL A 97 -0.06 -1.65 -0.10
C VAL A 97 1.28 -1.05 -0.53
N ALA A 98 1.55 0.18 -0.13
CA ALA A 98 2.82 0.82 -0.43
C ALA A 98 3.34 1.62 0.75
N TRP A 99 4.65 1.77 0.80
CA TRP A 99 5.32 2.71 1.68
C TRP A 99 5.95 3.83 0.86
N ALA A 100 5.70 5.07 1.28
CA ALA A 100 6.32 6.25 0.72
C ALA A 100 7.20 6.93 1.77
N GLU A 101 8.35 7.45 1.35
CA GLU A 101 9.27 8.18 2.23
C GLU A 101 8.61 9.45 2.81
N SER A 102 9.16 9.96 3.91
CA SER A 102 8.58 11.11 4.64
C SER A 102 8.52 12.42 3.84
N SER A 103 9.32 12.54 2.77
CA SER A 103 9.30 13.69 1.88
C SER A 103 8.11 13.68 0.91
N ALA A 104 7.37 12.57 0.84
CA ALA A 104 6.20 12.44 -0.04
C ALA A 104 5.01 13.24 0.48
N VAL A 105 4.14 13.65 -0.45
CA VAL A 105 2.81 14.16 -0.09
C VAL A 105 1.86 12.95 -0.14
N PRO A 106 1.39 12.40 0.99
CA PRO A 106 0.69 11.13 1.01
C PRO A 106 -0.64 11.15 0.22
N GLU A 107 -1.34 12.29 0.21
CA GLU A 107 -2.57 12.47 -0.56
C GLU A 107 -2.34 12.45 -2.08
N LEU A 108 -1.14 12.80 -2.55
CA LEU A 108 -0.78 12.67 -3.97
C LEU A 108 -0.24 11.28 -4.28
N ALA A 109 0.61 10.74 -3.41
CA ALA A 109 1.17 9.40 -3.58
C ALA A 109 0.09 8.31 -3.63
N ILE A 110 -1.01 8.46 -2.88
CA ILE A 110 -2.10 7.50 -2.95
C ILE A 110 -2.80 7.49 -4.32
N ILE A 111 -2.85 8.63 -5.03
CA ILE A 111 -3.45 8.71 -6.38
C ILE A 111 -2.63 7.86 -7.37
N ASP A 112 -1.30 7.87 -7.25
CA ASP A 112 -0.43 7.06 -8.10
C ASP A 112 -0.62 5.56 -7.83
N ILE A 113 -0.78 5.17 -6.56
CA ILE A 113 -1.12 3.79 -6.20
C ILE A 113 -2.51 3.41 -6.70
N THR A 114 -3.48 4.32 -6.66
CA THR A 114 -4.82 4.08 -7.22
C THR A 114 -4.75 3.81 -8.72
N LYS A 115 -3.92 4.53 -9.48
CA LYS A 115 -3.70 4.22 -10.91
C LYS A 115 -3.11 2.83 -11.10
N ALA A 116 -2.09 2.47 -10.34
CA ALA A 116 -1.50 1.12 -10.38
C ALA A 116 -2.54 0.04 -10.03
N ALA A 117 -3.35 0.26 -9.00
CA ALA A 117 -4.43 -0.66 -8.60
C ALA A 117 -5.48 -0.84 -9.69
N ILE A 118 -5.86 0.22 -10.41
CA ILE A 118 -6.78 0.14 -11.56
C ILE A 118 -6.20 -0.74 -12.67
N HIS A 119 -4.91 -0.61 -12.97
CA HIS A 119 -4.25 -1.47 -13.96
C HIS A 119 -4.20 -2.94 -13.51
N LEU A 120 -3.96 -3.20 -12.23
CA LEU A 120 -3.92 -4.55 -11.68
C LEU A 120 -5.29 -5.23 -11.60
N LYS A 121 -6.39 -4.47 -11.58
CA LYS A 121 -7.75 -5.02 -11.44
C LYS A 121 -8.12 -6.04 -12.51
N GLY A 122 -7.55 -5.94 -13.71
CA GLY A 122 -7.76 -6.90 -14.81
C GLY A 122 -6.85 -8.12 -14.79
N ASP A 123 -5.80 -8.09 -13.97
CA ASP A 123 -4.67 -9.04 -14.02
C ASP A 123 -4.52 -9.89 -12.73
N ILE A 124 -5.33 -9.62 -11.70
CA ILE A 124 -5.26 -10.25 -10.35
C ILE A 124 -6.61 -10.79 -9.87
#